data_AF-X1MMA7-F1
#
_entry.id   AF-X1MMA7-F1
#
_cell.length_a   1.000
_cell.length_b   1.000
_cell.length_c   1.000
_cell.angle_alpha   90.00
_cell.angle_beta   90.00
_cell.angle_gamma   90.00
#
_symmetry.space_group_name_H-M   'P 1'
#
loop_
_entity.id
_entity.type
_entity.pdbx_description
1 polymer ?
#
loop_
_entity_poly.entity_id
_entity_poly.type
_entity_poly.pdbx_seq_one_letter_code
_entity_poly.pdbx_strand_id
1 'polypeptide(L)'
;MNLKSAIILLALMIGFFQVFLYVIGGLFSSFGKSPYSFTPTGILTNLIFVGSMLVGMELSRAWLINHLGRRHTFLALAFVGLLYTLLSIPLTQITGLRPELESITFLNSSLLPSLAENLLASLLALLAGPLAAIAYRGMLQGFWWFCPVLPDLSWAFKGLIGTAVPIVGMVAVNSFYSIKAGHGKPRRQAKEGFPVGWIITSIICVVIIWFSVGLFPFHPSLVASGSMRPMMDAGDVVIIAKLPACAELP
;
A
#
# COMPACT_ATOMS: atom_id res chain seq x y z
N MET A 1 0.08 28.02 -7.36
CA MET A 1 -0.63 26.97 -6.59
C MET A 1 -0.21 27.04 -5.13
N ASN A 2 -1.16 27.17 -4.20
CA ASN A 2 -0.87 27.21 -2.76
C ASN A 2 -0.26 25.89 -2.27
N LEU A 3 0.58 25.93 -1.24
CA LEU A 3 1.26 24.75 -0.70
C LEU A 3 0.29 23.63 -0.32
N LYS A 4 -0.82 23.97 0.35
CA LYS A 4 -1.87 23.02 0.73
C LYS A 4 -2.47 22.31 -0.49
N SER A 5 -2.86 23.06 -1.52
CA SER A 5 -3.39 22.50 -2.77
C SER A 5 -2.38 21.60 -3.47
N ALA A 6 -1.08 21.94 -3.41
CA ALA A 6 -0.02 21.12 -3.96
C ALA A 6 0.14 19.78 -3.24
N ILE A 7 0.01 19.77 -1.90
CA ILE A 7 0.08 18.55 -1.09
C ILE A 7 -1.16 17.68 -1.30
N ILE A 8 -2.34 18.29 -1.45
CA ILE A 8 -3.58 17.55 -1.79
C ILE A 8 -3.42 16.85 -3.15
N LEU A 9 -2.89 17.55 -4.16
CA LEU A 9 -2.61 16.94 -5.46
C LEU A 9 -1.58 15.80 -5.35
N LEU A 10 -0.51 15.99 -4.56
CA LEU A 10 0.49 14.96 -4.32
C LEU A 10 -0.11 13.73 -3.62
N ALA A 11 -0.98 13.92 -2.63
CA ALA A 11 -1.70 12.86 -1.94
C ALA A 11 -2.57 12.04 -2.90
N LEU A 12 -3.28 12.72 -3.81
CA LEU A 12 -4.07 12.08 -4.85
C LEU A 12 -3.18 11.29 -5.83
N MET A 13 -2.04 11.84 -6.24
CA MET A 13 -1.08 11.13 -7.09
C MET A 13 -0.50 9.89 -6.42
N ILE A 14 -0.18 9.96 -5.11
CA ILE A 14 0.32 8.79 -4.35
C ILE A 14 -0.77 7.70 -4.28
N GLY A 15 -2.01 8.08 -3.97
CA GLY A 15 -3.13 7.14 -3.94
C GLY A 15 -3.37 6.50 -5.31
N PHE A 16 -3.33 7.29 -6.38
CA PHE A 16 -3.46 6.78 -7.75
C PHE A 16 -2.32 5.83 -8.10
N PHE A 17 -1.08 6.19 -7.77
CA PHE A 17 0.09 5.33 -8.01
C PHE A 17 0.00 4.01 -7.23
N GLN A 18 -0.48 4.03 -6.00
CA GLN A 18 -0.69 2.80 -5.22
C GLN A 18 -1.76 1.91 -5.85
N VAL A 19 -2.90 2.48 -6.27
CA VAL A 19 -3.95 1.75 -7.00
C VAL A 19 -3.40 1.17 -8.30
N PHE A 20 -2.63 1.95 -9.05
CA PHE A 20 -2.00 1.50 -10.29
C PHE A 20 -1.06 0.31 -10.05
N LEU A 21 -0.26 0.34 -8.98
CA LEU A 21 0.58 -0.79 -8.61
C LEU A 21 -0.23 -2.00 -8.15
N TYR A 22 -1.35 -1.83 -7.45
CA TYR A 22 -2.25 -2.94 -7.14
C TYR A 22 -2.81 -3.59 -8.41
N VAL A 23 -3.19 -2.80 -9.41
CA VAL A 23 -3.65 -3.33 -10.71
C VAL A 23 -2.52 -4.09 -11.41
N ILE A 24 -1.30 -3.55 -11.45
CA ILE A 24 -0.14 -4.27 -12.01
C ILE A 24 0.12 -5.56 -11.24
N GLY A 25 0.09 -5.54 -9.91
CA GLY A 25 0.26 -6.74 -9.09
C GLY A 25 -0.81 -7.79 -9.39
N GLY A 26 -2.03 -7.38 -9.72
CA GLY A 26 -3.11 -8.25 -10.18
C GLY A 26 -2.78 -8.97 -11.49
N LEU A 27 -2.06 -8.33 -12.42
CA LEU A 27 -1.57 -8.97 -13.65
C LEU A 27 -0.62 -10.13 -13.36
N PHE A 28 0.10 -10.09 -12.24
CA PHE A 28 0.99 -11.16 -11.78
C PHE A 28 0.32 -12.15 -10.83
N SER A 29 -0.94 -11.97 -10.42
CA SER A 29 -1.64 -12.91 -9.54
C SER A 29 -2.93 -13.37 -10.22
N SER A 30 -4.04 -12.66 -10.01
CA SER A 30 -5.30 -12.85 -10.73
C SER A 30 -6.22 -11.64 -10.48
N PHE A 31 -7.40 -11.63 -11.09
CA PHE A 31 -8.46 -10.68 -10.80
C PHE A 31 -9.74 -11.41 -10.37
N GLY A 32 -10.41 -10.85 -9.36
CA GLY A 32 -11.70 -11.31 -8.84
C GLY A 32 -12.80 -10.27 -9.04
N LYS A 33 -14.05 -10.72 -8.94
CA LYS A 33 -15.21 -9.80 -8.88
C LYS A 33 -15.27 -9.14 -7.51
N SER A 34 -15.61 -7.86 -7.50
CA SER A 34 -15.85 -7.14 -6.26
C SER A 34 -17.08 -7.70 -5.52
N PRO A 35 -17.04 -7.82 -4.18
CA PRO A 35 -18.15 -8.34 -3.38
C PRO A 35 -19.32 -7.34 -3.26
N TYR A 36 -19.16 -6.11 -3.74
CA TYR A 36 -20.14 -5.04 -3.60
C TYR A 36 -21.17 -5.03 -4.74
N SER A 37 -22.39 -4.58 -4.43
CA SER A 37 -23.43 -4.41 -5.44
C SER A 37 -23.18 -3.16 -6.29
N PHE A 38 -23.21 -3.35 -7.61
CA PHE A 38 -23.09 -2.29 -8.62
C PHE A 38 -24.45 -1.83 -9.18
N THR A 39 -25.56 -2.15 -8.49
CA THR A 39 -26.86 -1.52 -8.81
C THR A 39 -26.83 -0.04 -8.43
N PRO A 40 -27.60 0.86 -9.07
CA PRO A 40 -27.63 2.28 -8.71
C PRO A 40 -27.93 2.52 -7.23
N THR A 41 -28.82 1.71 -6.65
CA THR A 41 -29.14 1.74 -5.22
C THR A 41 -27.99 1.22 -4.35
N GLY A 42 -27.28 0.17 -4.78
CA GLY A 42 -26.10 -0.36 -4.09
C GLY A 42 -24.94 0.63 -4.06
N ILE A 43 -24.66 1.26 -5.20
CA ILE A 43 -23.64 2.31 -5.33
C ILE A 43 -23.96 3.49 -4.39
N LEU A 44 -25.21 3.94 -4.36
CA LEU A 44 -25.63 5.05 -3.49
C LEU A 44 -25.46 4.70 -2.00
N THR A 45 -25.88 3.51 -1.58
CA THR A 45 -25.72 3.05 -0.19
C THR A 45 -24.25 2.94 0.19
N ASN A 46 -23.42 2.36 -0.68
CA ASN A 46 -21.97 2.26 -0.46
C ASN A 46 -21.31 3.64 -0.39
N LEU A 47 -21.73 4.58 -1.25
CA LEU A 47 -21.23 5.95 -1.24
C LEU A 47 -21.54 6.66 0.07
N ILE A 48 -22.76 6.56 0.59
CA ILE A 48 -23.14 7.18 1.85
C ILE A 48 -22.38 6.51 3.01
N PHE A 49 -22.31 5.17 3.03
CA PHE A 49 -21.64 4.41 4.08
C PHE A 49 -20.13 4.71 4.14
N VAL A 50 -19.43 4.51 3.02
CA VAL A 50 -17.98 4.70 2.93
C VAL A 50 -17.61 6.18 3.00
N GLY A 51 -18.38 7.04 2.33
CA GLY A 51 -18.13 8.48 2.32
C GLY A 51 -18.25 9.10 3.70
N SER A 52 -19.30 8.77 4.45
CA SER A 52 -19.47 9.27 5.83
C SER A 52 -18.39 8.72 6.78
N MET A 53 -18.06 7.43 6.68
CA MET A 53 -16.97 6.82 7.45
C MET A 53 -15.63 7.49 7.15
N LEU A 54 -15.28 7.68 5.88
CA LEU A 54 -14.04 8.31 5.46
C LEU A 54 -13.94 9.75 5.98
N VAL A 55 -14.96 10.57 5.72
CA VAL A 55 -14.98 11.96 6.15
C VAL A 55 -14.90 12.05 7.68
N GLY A 56 -15.66 11.24 8.42
CA GLY A 56 -15.61 11.21 9.87
C GLY A 56 -14.24 10.84 10.43
N MET A 57 -13.61 9.80 9.86
CA MET A 57 -12.29 9.34 10.29
C MET A 57 -11.19 10.35 9.98
N GLU A 58 -11.21 10.97 8.80
CA GLU A 58 -10.16 11.91 8.40
C GLU A 58 -10.30 13.29 9.07
N LEU A 59 -11.54 13.75 9.34
CA LEU A 59 -11.79 14.96 10.11
C LEU A 59 -11.34 14.80 11.57
N SER A 60 -11.72 13.69 12.21
CA SER A 60 -11.31 13.40 13.59
C SER A 60 -9.78 13.21 13.69
N ARG A 61 -9.15 12.60 12.69
CA ARG A 61 -7.68 12.48 12.60
C ARG A 61 -7.01 13.84 12.53
N ALA A 62 -7.49 14.70 11.63
CA ALA A 62 -6.93 16.04 11.45
C ALA A 62 -7.08 16.88 12.72
N TRP A 63 -8.20 16.77 13.43
CA TRP A 63 -8.38 17.44 14.72
C TRP A 63 -7.38 16.93 15.76
N LEU A 64 -7.29 15.60 15.94
CA LEU A 64 -6.44 14.97 16.94
C LEU A 64 -4.96 15.30 16.71
N ILE A 65 -4.49 15.19 15.47
CA ILE A 65 -3.07 15.42 15.18
C ILE A 65 -2.66 16.89 15.24
N ASN A 66 -3.57 17.82 14.92
CA ASN A 66 -3.30 19.25 15.11
C ASN A 66 -3.30 19.66 16.57
N HIS A 67 -4.01 18.93 17.44
CA HIS A 67 -3.98 19.16 18.87
C HIS A 67 -2.70 18.59 19.51
N LEU A 68 -2.36 17.32 19.26
CA LEU A 68 -1.20 16.66 19.85
C LEU A 68 0.14 17.08 19.20
N GLY A 69 0.13 17.36 17.90
CA GLY A 69 1.32 17.61 17.07
C GLY A 69 2.06 18.90 17.38
N ARG A 70 1.48 19.82 18.17
CA ARG A 70 2.10 21.09 18.58
C ARG A 70 3.31 20.91 19.49
N ARG A 71 3.35 19.85 20.29
CA ARG A 71 4.41 19.64 21.30
C ARG A 71 5.46 18.63 20.83
N HIS A 72 5.02 17.49 20.28
CA HIS A 72 5.91 16.43 19.79
C HIS A 72 5.37 15.80 18.50
N THR A 73 5.74 16.37 17.35
CA THR A 73 5.22 15.95 16.03
C THR A 73 5.42 14.47 15.71
N PHE A 74 6.61 13.92 15.99
CA PHE A 74 6.90 12.51 15.74
C PHE A 74 6.06 11.57 16.61
N LEU A 75 5.96 11.85 17.91
CA LEU A 75 5.15 11.05 18.84
C LEU A 75 3.65 11.14 18.50
N ALA A 76 3.17 12.33 18.11
CA ALA A 76 1.80 12.50 17.66
C ALA A 76 1.50 11.68 16.40
N LEU A 77 2.40 11.66 15.41
CA LEU A 77 2.26 10.84 14.22
C LEU A 77 2.23 9.34 14.57
N ALA A 78 3.16 8.87 15.40
CA ALA A 78 3.22 7.47 15.80
C ALA A 78 1.95 7.05 16.56
N PHE A 79 1.52 7.85 17.53
CA PHE A 79 0.34 7.56 18.34
C PHE A 79 -0.95 7.58 17.50
N VAL A 80 -1.17 8.63 16.71
CA VAL A 80 -2.37 8.76 15.87
C VAL A 80 -2.38 7.69 14.79
N GLY A 81 -1.24 7.44 14.12
CA GLY A 81 -1.13 6.37 13.12
C GLY A 81 -1.48 5.01 13.70
N LEU A 82 -0.93 4.67 14.88
CA LEU A 82 -1.24 3.42 15.58
C LEU A 82 -2.71 3.33 15.98
N LEU A 83 -3.27 4.39 16.56
CA LEU A 83 -4.68 4.46 16.96
C LEU A 83 -5.61 4.17 15.78
N TYR A 84 -5.43 4.86 14.66
CA TYR A 84 -6.28 4.65 13.48
C TYR A 84 -6.06 3.29 12.81
N THR A 85 -4.88 2.69 12.97
CA THR A 85 -4.61 1.32 12.52
C THR A 85 -5.41 0.31 13.34
N LEU A 86 -5.40 0.46 14.67
CA LEU A 86 -6.19 -0.39 15.58
C LEU A 86 -7.69 -0.22 15.36
N LEU A 87 -8.16 0.99 15.05
CA LEU A 87 -9.56 1.23 14.69
C LEU A 87 -9.96 0.63 13.33
N SER A 88 -8.99 0.43 12.42
CA SER A 88 -9.24 -0.12 11.09
C SER A 88 -9.25 -1.65 11.07
N ILE A 89 -8.75 -2.31 12.11
CA ILE A 89 -8.60 -3.76 12.19
C ILE A 89 -9.56 -4.31 13.26
N PRO A 90 -10.32 -5.37 12.98
CA PRO A 90 -11.18 -5.98 13.99
C PRO A 90 -10.33 -6.57 15.13
N LEU A 91 -10.71 -6.26 16.37
CA LEU A 91 -10.02 -6.71 17.60
C LEU A 91 -9.80 -8.23 17.65
N THR A 92 -10.72 -9.01 17.07
CA THR A 92 -10.64 -10.47 17.01
C THR A 92 -9.44 -10.99 16.21
N GLN A 93 -9.00 -10.27 15.17
CA GLN A 93 -7.80 -10.63 14.41
C GLN A 93 -6.51 -10.29 15.17
N ILE A 94 -6.58 -9.31 16.08
CA ILE A 94 -5.43 -8.88 16.88
C ILE A 94 -5.22 -9.82 18.07
N THR A 95 -6.30 -10.22 18.75
CA THR A 95 -6.23 -11.12 19.91
C THR A 95 -6.02 -12.59 19.53
N GLY A 96 -6.25 -12.96 18.26
CA GLY A 96 -6.08 -14.31 17.73
C GLY A 96 -4.66 -14.66 17.28
N LEU A 97 -3.66 -13.78 17.48
CA LEU A 97 -2.29 -13.99 16.99
C LEU A 97 -1.61 -15.20 17.64
N ARG A 98 -1.19 -16.15 16.81
CA ARG A 98 -0.41 -17.34 17.17
C ARG A 98 0.90 -17.41 16.38
N PRO A 99 1.96 -18.10 16.83
CA PRO A 99 3.19 -18.29 16.05
C PRO A 99 2.98 -19.28 14.89
N GLU A 100 2.06 -18.95 13.99
CA GLU A 100 1.58 -19.75 12.86
C GLU A 100 1.67 -18.91 11.57
N LEU A 101 1.69 -19.59 10.43
CA LEU A 101 1.85 -18.95 9.12
C LEU A 101 0.73 -17.93 8.83
N GLU A 102 -0.49 -18.20 9.31
CA GLU A 102 -1.63 -17.29 9.20
C GLU A 102 -1.36 -15.93 9.85
N SER A 103 -0.78 -15.90 11.05
CA SER A 103 -0.43 -14.65 11.73
C SER A 103 0.63 -13.86 10.96
N ILE A 104 1.61 -14.53 10.34
CA ILE A 104 2.62 -13.87 9.50
C ILE A 104 1.96 -13.26 8.27
N THR A 105 1.05 -13.99 7.62
CA THR A 105 0.32 -13.46 6.45
C THR A 105 -0.53 -12.26 6.83
N PHE A 106 -1.23 -12.30 7.98
CA PHE A 106 -2.01 -11.18 8.49
C PHE A 106 -1.13 -9.96 8.80
N LEU A 107 0.00 -10.15 9.48
CA LEU A 107 0.93 -9.07 9.78
C LEU A 107 1.40 -8.37 8.50
N ASN A 108 1.78 -9.16 7.49
CA ASN A 108 2.28 -8.63 6.23
C ASN A 108 1.19 -8.01 5.36
N SER A 109 0.04 -8.65 5.20
CA SER A 109 -0.98 -8.23 4.22
C SER A 109 -2.00 -7.24 4.77
N SER A 110 -2.07 -7.07 6.09
CA SER A 110 -3.11 -6.27 6.76
C SER A 110 -2.52 -5.27 7.75
N LEU A 111 -1.75 -5.72 8.74
CA LEU A 111 -1.28 -4.86 9.82
C LEU A 111 -0.25 -3.84 9.36
N LEU A 112 0.83 -4.28 8.71
CA LEU A 112 1.89 -3.39 8.22
C LEU A 112 1.40 -2.40 7.16
N PRO A 113 0.61 -2.81 6.14
CA PRO A 113 -0.01 -1.87 5.20
C PRO A 113 -0.88 -0.84 5.88
N SER A 114 -1.81 -1.29 6.74
CA SER A 114 -2.73 -0.39 7.44
C SER A 114 -1.95 0.62 8.29
N LEU A 115 -0.89 0.20 8.98
CA LEU A 115 -0.03 1.11 9.74
C LEU A 115 0.64 2.16 8.85
N ALA A 116 1.24 1.74 7.74
CA ALA A 116 1.91 2.64 6.80
C ALA A 116 0.93 3.65 6.17
N GLU A 117 -0.24 3.20 5.73
CA GLU A 117 -1.28 4.06 5.17
C GLU A 117 -1.80 5.08 6.19
N ASN A 118 -2.03 4.66 7.44
CA ASN A 118 -2.51 5.54 8.50
C ASN A 118 -1.44 6.54 8.95
N LEU A 119 -0.16 6.17 8.94
CA LEU A 119 0.95 7.10 9.19
C LEU A 119 1.05 8.16 8.09
N LEU A 120 0.97 7.75 6.81
CA LEU A 120 0.96 8.70 5.69
C LEU A 120 -0.25 9.65 5.76
N ALA A 121 -1.44 9.10 5.98
CA ALA A 121 -2.64 9.92 6.08
C ALA A 121 -2.60 10.90 7.27
N SER A 122 -1.99 10.50 8.39
CA SER A 122 -1.74 11.37 9.53
C SER A 122 -0.74 12.49 9.18
N LEU A 123 0.33 12.18 8.46
CA LEU A 123 1.28 13.19 7.96
C LEU A 123 0.60 14.19 7.02
N LEU A 124 -0.22 13.70 6.09
CA LEU A 124 -1.00 14.54 5.18
C LEU A 124 -1.97 15.46 5.94
N ALA A 125 -2.68 14.91 6.92
CA ALA A 125 -3.60 15.65 7.78
C ALA A 125 -2.90 16.76 8.59
N LEU A 126 -1.69 16.49 9.08
CA LEU A 126 -0.87 17.45 9.80
C LEU A 126 -0.39 18.60 8.89
N LEU A 127 0.05 18.30 7.66
CA LEU A 127 0.67 19.30 6.78
C LEU A 127 -0.35 20.14 5.99
N ALA A 128 -1.42 19.53 5.52
CA ALA A 128 -2.37 20.16 4.60
C ALA A 128 -3.84 20.08 5.06
N GLY A 129 -4.10 19.45 6.20
CA GLY A 129 -5.44 19.28 6.76
C GLY A 129 -6.17 18.03 6.24
N PRO A 130 -7.44 17.85 6.64
CA PRO A 130 -8.19 16.61 6.39
C PRO A 130 -8.37 16.30 4.90
N LEU A 131 -8.47 17.32 4.05
CA LEU A 131 -8.64 17.15 2.60
C LEU A 131 -7.49 16.38 1.95
N ALA A 132 -6.26 16.54 2.41
CA ALA A 132 -5.12 15.81 1.87
C ALA A 132 -5.18 14.32 2.24
N ALA A 133 -5.58 14.02 3.48
CA ALA A 133 -5.76 12.65 3.92
C ALA A 133 -6.95 11.96 3.23
N ILE A 134 -8.06 12.69 3.03
CA ILE A 134 -9.22 12.26 2.23
C ILE A 134 -8.81 12.01 0.78
N ALA A 135 -7.99 12.86 0.16
CA ALA A 135 -7.56 12.66 -1.23
C ALA A 135 -6.81 11.34 -1.41
N TYR A 136 -5.90 11.01 -0.49
CA TYR A 136 -5.15 9.74 -0.51
C TYR A 136 -6.04 8.53 -0.16
N ARG A 137 -6.69 8.53 1.01
CA ARG A 137 -7.51 7.40 1.48
C ARG A 137 -8.78 7.21 0.67
N GLY A 138 -9.36 8.30 0.17
CA GLY A 138 -10.50 8.29 -0.72
C GLY A 138 -10.19 7.69 -2.08
N MET A 139 -8.98 7.88 -2.61
CA MET A 139 -8.55 7.19 -3.84
C MET A 139 -8.48 5.67 -3.62
N LEU A 140 -7.90 5.23 -2.49
CA LEU A 140 -7.81 3.80 -2.15
C LEU A 140 -9.19 3.19 -1.91
N GLN A 141 -10.03 3.81 -1.09
CA GLN A 141 -11.39 3.32 -0.82
C GLN A 141 -12.25 3.37 -2.07
N GLY A 142 -12.10 4.41 -2.90
CA GLY A 142 -12.75 4.55 -4.18
C GLY A 142 -12.51 3.33 -5.07
N PHE A 143 -11.24 2.93 -5.18
CA PHE A 143 -10.85 1.74 -5.92
C PHE A 143 -11.47 0.46 -5.35
N TRP A 144 -11.33 0.21 -4.05
CA TRP A 144 -11.81 -1.04 -3.44
C TRP A 144 -13.33 -1.19 -3.42
N TRP A 145 -14.08 -0.07 -3.31
CA TRP A 145 -15.55 -0.12 -3.20
C TRP A 145 -16.30 0.08 -4.52
N PHE A 146 -15.74 0.83 -5.47
CA PHE A 146 -16.43 1.18 -6.72
C PHE A 146 -15.83 0.55 -7.98
N CYS A 147 -14.76 -0.26 -7.85
CA CYS A 147 -14.25 -1.03 -8.98
C CYS A 147 -14.92 -2.42 -9.03
N PRO A 148 -15.55 -2.82 -10.17
CA PRO A 148 -16.21 -4.12 -10.30
C PRO A 148 -15.24 -5.30 -10.36
N VAL A 149 -14.00 -5.04 -10.77
CA VAL A 149 -12.94 -6.04 -10.92
C VAL A 149 -11.76 -5.61 -10.04
N LEU A 150 -11.38 -6.46 -9.10
CA LEU A 150 -10.34 -6.19 -8.11
C LEU A 150 -9.18 -7.17 -8.28
N PRO A 151 -7.93 -6.74 -8.05
CA PRO A 151 -6.78 -7.62 -8.11
C PRO A 151 -6.77 -8.56 -6.89
N ASP A 152 -6.66 -9.86 -7.15
CA ASP A 152 -6.50 -10.90 -6.12
C ASP A 152 -5.01 -11.11 -5.89
N LEU A 153 -4.43 -10.21 -5.09
CA LEU A 153 -3.00 -10.14 -4.82
C LEU A 153 -2.58 -11.20 -3.80
N SER A 154 -1.45 -11.86 -4.04
CA SER A 154 -0.82 -12.67 -3.00
C SER A 154 -0.53 -11.83 -1.74
N TRP A 155 -0.56 -12.47 -0.57
CA TRP A 155 -0.30 -11.82 0.72
C TRP A 155 1.04 -11.06 0.73
N ALA A 156 2.02 -11.53 -0.05
CA ALA A 156 3.30 -10.86 -0.26
C ALA A 156 3.13 -9.54 -1.03
N PHE A 157 2.56 -9.56 -2.25
CA PHE A 157 2.36 -8.34 -3.05
C PHE A 157 1.49 -7.31 -2.33
N LYS A 158 0.44 -7.76 -1.66
CA LYS A 158 -0.44 -6.89 -0.88
C LYS A 158 0.33 -6.16 0.23
N GLY A 159 1.18 -6.89 0.95
CA GLY A 159 2.06 -6.31 1.96
C GLY A 159 3.08 -5.33 1.38
N LEU A 160 3.75 -5.70 0.27
CA LEU A 160 4.77 -4.84 -0.35
C LEU A 160 4.18 -3.52 -0.79
N ILE A 161 3.15 -3.55 -1.63
CA ILE A 161 2.60 -2.36 -2.26
C ILE A 161 1.92 -1.53 -1.17
N GLY A 162 1.16 -2.18 -0.29
CA GLY A 162 0.46 -1.55 0.81
C GLY A 162 1.37 -0.94 1.88
N THR A 163 2.62 -1.39 2.02
CA THR A 163 3.57 -0.82 3.00
C THR A 163 4.60 0.10 2.34
N ALA A 164 5.20 -0.31 1.22
CA ALA A 164 6.26 0.45 0.57
C ALA A 164 5.74 1.75 -0.04
N VAL A 165 4.58 1.74 -0.70
CA VAL A 165 4.06 2.96 -1.36
C VAL A 165 3.72 4.04 -0.33
N PRO A 166 3.05 3.77 0.79
CA PRO A 166 2.80 4.81 1.78
C PRO A 166 4.08 5.32 2.47
N ILE A 167 5.06 4.44 2.72
CA ILE A 167 6.37 4.85 3.28
C ILE A 167 7.12 5.78 2.32
N VAL A 168 7.21 5.41 1.03
CA VAL A 168 7.81 6.27 0.00
C VAL A 168 7.01 7.56 -0.15
N GLY A 169 5.68 7.48 -0.08
CA GLY A 169 4.79 8.62 -0.06
C GLY A 169 5.07 9.58 1.10
N MET A 170 5.34 9.07 2.30
CA MET A 170 5.70 9.90 3.46
C MET A 170 7.00 10.67 3.19
N VAL A 171 8.01 10.00 2.65
CA VAL A 171 9.29 10.62 2.28
C VAL A 171 9.05 11.70 1.23
N ALA A 172 8.31 11.39 0.17
CA ALA A 172 8.01 12.33 -0.92
C ALA A 172 7.27 13.58 -0.43
N VAL A 173 6.24 13.40 0.41
CA VAL A 173 5.48 14.51 1.01
C VAL A 173 6.37 15.38 1.89
N ASN A 174 7.20 14.78 2.74
CA ASN A 174 8.07 15.52 3.66
C ASN A 174 9.16 16.30 2.90
N SER A 175 9.76 15.69 1.88
CA SER A 175 10.74 16.36 1.01
C SER A 175 10.10 17.51 0.24
N PHE A 176 8.92 17.29 -0.35
CA PHE A 176 8.19 18.31 -1.10
C PHE A 176 7.75 19.50 -0.22
N TYR A 177 7.26 19.21 0.99
CA TYR A 177 6.92 20.23 1.97
C TYR A 177 8.14 21.07 2.35
N SER A 178 9.27 20.42 2.65
CA SER A 178 10.51 21.11 3.06
C SER A 178 11.04 22.06 1.98
N ILE A 179 10.97 21.65 0.70
CA ILE A 179 11.39 22.46 -0.45
C ILE A 179 10.47 23.68 -0.63
N LYS A 180 9.14 23.48 -0.60
CA LYS A 180 8.18 24.56 -0.86
C LYS A 180 7.89 25.48 0.32
N ALA A 181 8.09 25.03 1.55
CA ALA A 181 7.92 25.86 2.75
C ALA A 181 9.05 26.88 2.94
N GLY A 182 10.05 26.93 2.03
CA GLY A 182 11.12 27.93 2.09
C GLY A 182 12.03 27.77 3.30
N HIS A 183 12.10 26.57 3.91
CA HIS A 183 13.03 26.24 4.99
C HIS A 183 14.46 26.06 4.44
N GLY A 184 14.99 27.10 3.78
CA GLY A 184 16.38 27.26 3.36
C GLY A 184 17.31 27.67 4.52
N LYS A 185 17.18 27.03 5.68
CA LYS A 185 18.23 27.00 6.71
C LYS A 185 18.33 25.57 7.22
N PRO A 186 19.49 24.89 7.11
CA PRO A 186 19.68 23.59 7.70
C PRO A 186 19.65 23.79 9.22
N ARG A 187 18.47 23.66 9.83
CA ARG A 187 18.40 23.54 11.28
C ARG A 187 19.17 22.29 11.61
N ARG A 188 20.24 22.51 12.35
CA ARG A 188 21.28 21.60 12.84
C ARG A 188 20.68 20.47 13.71
N GLN A 189 19.76 19.69 13.16
CA GLN A 189 19.58 18.28 13.52
C GLN A 189 20.44 17.53 12.51
N ALA A 190 21.66 17.27 12.94
CA ALA A 190 22.68 16.59 12.19
C ALA A 190 22.15 15.24 11.67
N LYS A 191 22.27 15.06 10.35
CA LYS A 191 22.71 13.81 9.72
C LYS A 191 22.18 12.49 10.32
N GLU A 192 20.87 12.34 10.35
CA GLU A 192 20.25 11.04 10.07
C GLU A 192 19.24 11.27 8.95
N GLY A 193 19.74 11.68 7.79
CA GLY A 193 18.92 11.57 6.59
C GLY A 193 18.65 10.09 6.41
N PHE A 194 17.42 9.65 6.72
CA PHE A 194 16.97 8.29 6.44
C PHE A 194 17.40 7.98 5.01
N PRO A 195 18.29 7.01 4.80
CA PRO A 195 18.97 6.95 3.52
C PRO A 195 17.96 6.44 2.51
N VAL A 196 17.46 7.31 1.65
CA VAL A 196 16.56 6.93 0.56
C VAL A 196 17.21 5.82 -0.27
N GLY A 197 18.54 5.86 -0.42
CA GLY A 197 19.33 4.76 -0.98
C GLY A 197 19.15 3.43 -0.24
N TRP A 198 19.17 3.41 1.11
CA TRP A 198 18.98 2.20 1.89
C TRP A 198 17.53 1.70 1.89
N ILE A 199 16.55 2.58 1.72
CA ILE A 199 15.13 2.19 1.50
C ILE A 199 15.01 1.52 0.14
N ILE A 200 15.59 2.11 -0.92
CA ILE A 200 15.62 1.52 -2.26
C ILE A 200 16.35 0.17 -2.24
N THR A 201 17.52 0.09 -1.60
CA THR A 201 18.26 -1.17 -1.45
C THR A 201 17.45 -2.20 -0.68
N SER A 202 16.76 -1.82 0.40
CA SER A 202 15.86 -2.72 1.14
C SER A 202 14.72 -3.23 0.26
N ILE A 203 14.08 -2.37 -0.53
CA ILE A 203 13.02 -2.75 -1.46
C ILE A 203 13.57 -3.72 -2.52
N ILE A 204 14.74 -3.44 -3.09
CA ILE A 204 15.39 -4.32 -4.07
C ILE A 204 15.73 -5.67 -3.45
N CYS A 205 16.27 -5.70 -2.23
CA CYS A 205 16.56 -6.94 -1.50
C CYS A 205 15.29 -7.77 -1.28
N VAL A 206 14.19 -7.14 -0.87
CA VAL A 206 12.90 -7.84 -0.68
C VAL A 206 12.41 -8.42 -2.02
N VAL A 207 12.49 -7.66 -3.11
CA VAL A 207 12.13 -8.14 -4.45
C VAL A 207 13.00 -9.32 -4.89
N ILE A 208 14.31 -9.27 -4.67
CA ILE A 208 15.24 -10.37 -4.99
C ILE A 208 14.92 -11.62 -4.15
N ILE A 209 14.68 -11.47 -2.85
CA ILE A 209 14.32 -12.60 -1.97
C ILE A 209 13.00 -13.22 -2.45
N TRP A 210 12.01 -12.41 -2.81
CA TRP A 210 10.72 -12.92 -3.28
C TRP A 210 10.79 -13.58 -4.65
N PHE A 211 11.66 -13.06 -5.51
CA PHE A 211 12.00 -13.69 -6.78
C PHE A 211 12.65 -15.07 -6.53
N SER A 212 13.59 -15.14 -5.59
CA SER A 212 14.25 -16.39 -5.22
C SER A 212 13.34 -17.40 -4.53
N VAL A 213 12.33 -16.96 -3.77
CA VAL A 213 11.36 -17.85 -3.08
C VAL A 213 10.28 -18.35 -4.06
N GLY A 214 10.20 -17.83 -5.28
CA GLY A 214 9.23 -18.27 -6.29
C GLY A 214 7.81 -17.76 -6.02
N LEU A 215 7.67 -16.59 -5.38
CA LEU A 215 6.38 -15.91 -5.17
C LEU A 215 5.77 -15.38 -6.49
N PHE A 216 6.57 -15.32 -7.56
CA PHE A 216 6.10 -14.98 -8.90
C PHE A 216 5.57 -16.23 -9.63
N PRO A 217 4.46 -16.15 -10.38
CA PRO A 217 3.92 -17.28 -11.15
C PRO A 217 4.81 -17.73 -12.32
N PHE A 218 5.80 -16.92 -12.68
CA PHE A 218 6.76 -17.17 -13.74
C PHE A 218 8.08 -17.55 -13.10
N HIS A 219 8.53 -18.78 -13.34
CA HIS A 219 9.85 -19.23 -12.89
C HIS A 219 10.67 -19.59 -14.14
N PRO A 220 11.84 -18.97 -14.36
CA PRO A 220 12.75 -19.45 -15.37
C PRO A 220 13.30 -20.81 -14.92
N SER A 221 13.10 -21.84 -15.72
CA SER A 221 13.67 -23.16 -15.51
C SER A 221 14.67 -23.44 -16.61
N LEU A 222 15.80 -24.04 -16.22
CA LEU A 222 16.79 -24.54 -17.17
C LEU A 222 16.35 -25.92 -17.64
N VAL A 223 16.22 -26.09 -18.95
CA VAL A 223 16.00 -27.41 -19.55
C VAL A 223 17.29 -28.21 -19.39
N ALA A 224 17.35 -29.04 -18.36
CA ALA A 224 18.54 -29.81 -18.01
C ALA A 224 18.75 -31.07 -18.87
N SER A 225 17.75 -31.47 -19.68
CA SER A 225 17.76 -32.73 -20.43
C SER A 225 17.18 -32.57 -21.83
N GLY A 226 17.75 -33.29 -22.80
CA GLY A 226 17.30 -33.31 -24.19
C GLY A 226 16.07 -34.18 -24.47
N SER A 227 15.28 -34.56 -23.44
CA SER A 227 14.09 -35.39 -23.60
C SER A 227 12.92 -34.68 -24.31
N MET A 228 12.96 -33.36 -24.39
CA MET A 228 11.93 -32.53 -25.04
C MET A 228 12.32 -32.14 -26.48
N ARG A 229 13.31 -32.79 -27.08
CA ARG A 229 13.67 -32.61 -28.50
C ARG A 229 12.56 -33.14 -29.42
N PRO A 230 12.22 -32.43 -30.51
CA PRO A 230 12.92 -31.28 -31.11
C PRO A 230 12.41 -29.91 -30.62
N MET A 231 11.48 -29.86 -29.65
CA MET A 231 10.81 -28.62 -29.26
C MET A 231 11.64 -27.74 -28.31
N MET A 232 12.48 -28.34 -27.47
CA MET A 232 13.38 -27.64 -26.54
C MET A 232 14.73 -28.37 -26.45
N ASP A 233 15.81 -27.60 -26.43
CA ASP A 233 17.18 -28.12 -26.31
C ASP A 233 17.73 -27.99 -24.89
N ALA A 234 18.66 -28.89 -24.54
CA ALA A 234 19.34 -28.83 -23.26
C ALA A 234 20.21 -27.57 -23.19
N GLY A 235 19.95 -26.72 -22.19
CA GLY A 235 20.56 -25.40 -22.06
C GLY A 235 19.63 -24.23 -22.36
N ASP A 236 18.43 -24.48 -22.90
CA ASP A 236 17.42 -23.43 -23.09
C ASP A 236 16.83 -22.97 -21.75
N VAL A 237 16.55 -21.67 -21.65
CA VAL A 237 15.84 -21.07 -20.52
C VAL A 237 14.37 -20.94 -20.89
N VAL A 238 13.51 -21.68 -20.19
CA VAL A 238 12.07 -21.68 -20.42
C VAL A 238 11.34 -21.02 -19.27
N ILE A 239 10.34 -20.20 -19.60
CA ILE A 239 9.48 -19.55 -18.62
C ILE A 239 8.28 -20.46 -18.39
N ILE A 240 8.20 -21.07 -17.21
CA ILE A 240 7.07 -21.92 -16.83
C ILE A 240 6.06 -21.08 -16.07
N ALA A 241 4.80 -21.11 -16.51
CA ALA A 241 3.67 -20.52 -15.79
C ALA A 241 2.89 -21.63 -15.07
N LYS A 242 2.74 -21.52 -13.74
CA LYS A 242 1.88 -22.45 -12.98
C LYS A 242 0.41 -22.17 -13.27
N LEU A 243 -0.29 -23.15 -13.83
CA LEU A 243 -1.75 -23.14 -13.98
C LEU A 243 -2.42 -23.84 -12.77
N PRO A 244 -3.59 -23.38 -12.32
CA PRO A 244 -4.39 -24.09 -11.31
C PRO A 244 -4.87 -25.44 -11.84
N ALA A 245 -4.94 -26.45 -10.97
CA ALA A 245 -5.14 -27.87 -11.30
C ALA A 245 -6.45 -28.22 -12.06
N CYS A 246 -7.37 -27.29 -12.25
CA CYS A 246 -8.62 -27.50 -12.99
C CYS A 246 -8.64 -26.90 -14.40
N ALA A 247 -7.52 -26.39 -14.92
CA ALA A 247 -7.42 -26.06 -16.34
C ALA A 247 -7.10 -27.34 -17.13
N GLU A 248 -8.06 -28.27 -17.21
CA GLU A 248 -8.06 -29.26 -18.28
C GLU A 248 -8.24 -28.50 -19.60
N LEU A 249 -7.16 -28.42 -20.38
CA LEU A 249 -7.21 -27.92 -21.75
C LEU A 249 -7.84 -29.02 -22.65
N PRO A 250 -8.65 -28.64 -23.65
CA PRO A 250 -9.18 -29.55 -24.67
C PRO A 250 -8.09 -30.16 -25.56
#